data_AF-A0A5C4REJ8-F1
#
_entry.id   AF-A0A5C4REJ8-F1
#
_cell.length_a   1.000
_cell.length_b   1.000
_cell.length_c   1.000
_cell.angle_alpha   90.00
_cell.angle_beta   90.00
_cell.angle_gamma   90.00
#
_symmetry.space_group_name_H-M   'P 1'
#
loop_
_entity.id
_entity.type
_entity.pdbx_description
1 polymer ?
#
loop_
_entity_poly.entity_id
_entity_poly.type
_entity_poly.pdbx_seq_one_letter_code
_entity_poly.pdbx_strand_id
1 'polypeptide(L)'
;MKCIKCENPALNESDFCAACEEKELSGIGGFLYFPAINIIFAIFSSLFSSYKTMTILISGYNFLGELRILMGFEFICFTIIFGIALYTSILFFKKKKRTPLFYIILLVFTSLFVISDLALAHYLYEIKLDYNYLFLLFRTMIYACIWVPYFIISIPVIFQVASLLAALTHPGHIVIYAPGGSFPCRRDAS
;
A
#
# COMPACT_ATOMS: atom_id res chain seq x y z
N MET A 1 35.16 5.73 -17.88
CA MET A 1 34.30 5.02 -18.86
C MET A 1 33.13 5.95 -19.21
N LYS A 2 32.53 5.84 -20.40
CA LYS A 2 31.38 6.68 -20.78
C LYS A 2 30.08 5.95 -20.46
N CYS A 3 29.06 6.68 -20.01
CA CYS A 3 27.74 6.14 -19.75
C CYS A 3 27.16 5.56 -21.05
N ILE A 4 26.74 4.29 -21.04
CA ILE A 4 26.17 3.58 -22.21
C ILE A 4 25.00 4.33 -22.85
N LYS A 5 24.25 5.09 -22.05
CA LYS A 5 22.97 5.70 -22.44
C LYS A 5 23.09 7.20 -22.71
N CYS A 6 24.12 7.84 -22.15
CA CYS A 6 24.14 9.30 -21.98
C CYS A 6 25.50 9.92 -22.37
N GLU A 7 26.51 9.11 -22.72
CA GLU A 7 27.91 9.47 -23.07
C GLU A 7 28.68 10.38 -22.09
N ASN A 8 28.03 10.88 -21.06
CA ASN A 8 28.62 11.56 -19.91
C ASN A 8 29.64 10.65 -19.20
N PRO A 9 30.59 11.24 -18.45
CA PRO A 9 31.49 10.45 -17.62
C PRO A 9 30.65 9.58 -16.70
N ALA A 10 30.77 8.27 -16.89
CA ALA A 10 30.16 7.32 -15.99
C ALA A 10 30.86 7.46 -14.64
N LEU A 11 30.13 7.21 -13.55
CA LEU A 11 30.79 7.03 -12.26
C LEU A 11 31.85 5.94 -12.45
N ASN A 12 33.01 6.08 -11.80
CA ASN A 12 34.18 5.21 -12.04
C ASN A 12 33.92 3.71 -11.79
N GLU A 13 32.74 3.39 -11.29
CA GLU A 13 32.28 2.10 -10.79
C GLU A 13 30.99 1.59 -11.49
N SER A 14 30.29 2.37 -12.32
CA SER A 14 29.06 1.94 -13.03
C SER A 14 29.07 2.24 -14.53
N ASP A 15 28.40 1.42 -15.35
CA ASP A 15 28.22 1.66 -16.80
C ASP A 15 27.26 2.83 -17.11
N PHE A 16 26.62 3.37 -16.08
CA PHE A 16 25.71 4.51 -16.13
C PHE A 16 26.31 5.71 -15.38
N CYS A 17 25.91 6.93 -15.73
CA CYS A 17 26.17 8.10 -14.89
C CYS A 17 25.14 8.21 -13.76
N ALA A 18 25.44 8.95 -12.69
CA ALA A 18 24.56 9.11 -11.53
C ALA A 18 23.08 9.42 -11.89
N ALA A 19 22.89 10.29 -12.89
CA ALA A 19 21.56 10.67 -13.38
C ALA A 19 20.83 9.56 -14.16
N CYS A 20 21.58 8.63 -14.79
CA CYS A 20 21.03 7.52 -15.56
C CYS A 20 20.85 6.26 -14.67
N GLU A 21 21.64 6.10 -13.60
CA GLU A 21 21.45 5.08 -12.56
C GLU A 21 20.22 5.35 -11.68
N GLU A 22 20.00 6.60 -11.26
CA GLU A 22 18.78 7.00 -10.53
C GLU A 22 17.52 6.75 -11.37
N LYS A 23 17.61 6.87 -12.71
CA LYS A 23 16.51 6.56 -13.63
C LYS A 23 16.24 5.05 -13.76
N GLU A 24 17.25 4.20 -13.73
CA GLU A 24 17.06 2.73 -13.72
C GLU A 24 16.50 2.25 -12.37
N LEU A 25 16.99 2.76 -11.24
CA LEU A 25 16.37 2.54 -9.91
C LEU A 25 14.96 3.16 -9.82
N SER A 26 14.65 4.13 -10.67
CA SER A 26 13.29 4.65 -10.77
C SER A 26 12.33 3.69 -11.49
N GLY A 27 12.85 2.67 -12.17
CA GLY A 27 12.09 1.53 -12.66
C GLY A 27 11.44 0.81 -11.48
N ILE A 28 10.13 0.96 -11.35
CA ILE A 28 9.34 0.25 -10.33
C ILE A 28 9.60 -1.24 -10.53
N GLY A 29 10.36 -1.86 -9.61
CA GLY A 29 10.61 -3.30 -9.65
C GLY A 29 9.30 -4.05 -9.82
N GLY A 30 9.22 -4.94 -10.80
CA GLY A 30 7.96 -5.51 -11.33
C GLY A 30 7.04 -6.16 -10.29
N PHE A 31 7.56 -6.52 -9.11
CA PHE A 31 6.79 -7.09 -8.00
C PHE A 31 5.93 -6.04 -7.25
N LEU A 32 6.22 -4.74 -7.38
CA LEU A 32 5.45 -3.66 -6.74
C LEU A 32 4.15 -3.31 -7.49
N TYR A 33 3.91 -3.92 -8.66
CA TYR A 33 2.72 -3.66 -9.48
C TYR A 33 1.43 -4.22 -8.87
N PHE A 34 1.51 -5.37 -8.20
CA PHE A 34 0.37 -6.00 -7.51
C PHE A 34 -0.29 -5.03 -6.50
N PRO A 35 0.45 -4.42 -5.55
CA PRO A 35 -0.03 -3.35 -4.70
C PRO A 35 -0.77 -2.22 -5.41
N ALA A 36 -0.20 -1.74 -6.51
CA ALA A 36 -0.74 -0.62 -7.26
C ALA A 36 -2.08 -0.98 -7.90
N ILE A 37 -2.18 -2.19 -8.50
CA ILE A 37 -3.45 -2.71 -9.04
C ILE A 37 -4.50 -2.77 -7.94
N ASN A 38 -4.18 -3.29 -6.75
CA ASN A 38 -5.16 -3.38 -5.67
C ASN A 38 -5.67 -1.99 -5.23
N ILE A 39 -4.80 -0.99 -5.13
CA ILE A 39 -5.21 0.38 -4.78
C ILE A 39 -6.15 0.95 -5.85
N ILE A 40 -5.83 0.75 -7.13
CA ILE A 40 -6.69 1.17 -8.24
C ILE A 40 -8.05 0.47 -8.15
N PHE A 41 -8.05 -0.85 -7.95
CA PHE A 41 -9.28 -1.62 -7.79
C PHE A 41 -10.12 -1.14 -6.59
N ALA A 42 -9.50 -0.79 -5.48
CA ALA A 42 -10.16 -0.23 -4.30
C ALA A 42 -10.82 1.14 -4.59
N ILE A 43 -10.16 2.00 -5.37
CA ILE A 43 -10.72 3.30 -5.80
C ILE A 43 -11.97 3.08 -6.65
N PHE A 44 -11.90 2.23 -7.67
CA PHE A 44 -13.07 1.92 -8.51
C PHE A 44 -14.20 1.26 -7.72
N SER A 45 -13.87 0.30 -6.85
CA SER A 45 -14.87 -0.43 -6.04
C SER A 45 -15.59 0.50 -5.06
N SER A 46 -14.86 1.40 -4.37
CA SER A 46 -15.46 2.37 -3.45
C SER A 46 -16.35 3.38 -4.18
N LEU A 47 -15.95 3.83 -5.37
CA LEU A 47 -16.77 4.74 -6.19
C LEU A 47 -18.08 4.08 -6.64
N PHE A 48 -18.01 2.85 -7.17
CA PHE A 48 -19.19 2.11 -7.59
C PHE A 48 -20.14 1.80 -6.43
N SER A 49 -19.58 1.43 -5.27
CA SER A 49 -20.35 1.14 -4.06
C SER A 49 -21.08 2.39 -3.56
N SER A 50 -20.38 3.53 -3.49
CA SER A 50 -21.01 4.80 -3.08
C SER A 50 -22.16 5.21 -4.01
N TYR A 51 -22.00 5.04 -5.33
CA TYR A 51 -23.06 5.29 -6.31
C TYR A 51 -24.27 4.37 -6.11
N LYS A 52 -24.04 3.07 -5.85
CA LYS A 52 -25.10 2.11 -5.53
C LYS A 52 -25.86 2.52 -4.27
N THR A 53 -25.16 2.84 -3.19
CA THR A 53 -25.80 3.29 -1.94
C THR A 53 -26.62 4.57 -2.17
N MET A 54 -26.10 5.54 -2.94
CA MET A 54 -26.81 6.79 -3.26
C MET A 54 -28.08 6.56 -4.08
N THR A 55 -28.02 5.71 -5.11
CA THR A 55 -29.19 5.41 -5.95
C THR A 55 -30.29 4.68 -5.18
N ILE A 56 -29.93 3.76 -4.28
CA ILE A 56 -30.87 3.09 -3.39
C ILE A 56 -31.50 4.10 -2.41
N LEU A 57 -30.71 5.04 -1.87
CA LEU A 57 -31.20 6.09 -0.97
C LEU A 57 -32.26 7.00 -1.63
N ILE A 58 -32.05 7.37 -2.90
CA ILE A 58 -32.98 8.21 -3.67
C ILE A 58 -34.25 7.43 -4.06
N SER A 59 -34.11 6.16 -4.47
CA SER A 59 -35.24 5.36 -4.96
C SER A 59 -36.10 4.73 -3.86
N GLY A 60 -35.56 4.50 -2.66
CA GLY A 60 -36.20 3.80 -1.54
C GLY A 60 -36.83 4.71 -0.47
N TYR A 61 -37.08 5.98 -0.79
CA TYR A 61 -37.33 7.07 0.18
C TYR A 61 -38.51 6.85 1.14
N ASN A 62 -39.48 6.00 0.79
CA ASN A 62 -40.71 5.80 1.57
C ASN A 62 -40.73 4.55 2.47
N PHE A 63 -39.76 3.63 2.40
CA PHE A 63 -39.83 2.32 3.07
C PHE A 63 -38.84 2.13 4.25
N LEU A 64 -37.90 3.06 4.47
CA LEU A 64 -36.66 2.75 5.20
C LEU A 64 -36.24 3.82 6.22
N GLY A 65 -37.13 4.17 7.15
CA GLY A 65 -36.80 5.10 8.26
C GLY A 65 -35.66 4.58 9.15
N GLU A 66 -35.72 3.30 9.53
CA GLU A 66 -34.70 2.60 10.34
C GLU A 66 -33.39 2.33 9.57
N LEU A 67 -33.49 2.02 8.27
CA LEU A 67 -32.33 1.71 7.41
C LEU A 67 -31.52 2.96 7.01
N ARG A 68 -32.06 4.16 7.23
CA ARG A 68 -31.40 5.43 6.86
C ARG A 68 -30.09 5.63 7.63
N ILE A 69 -30.02 5.21 8.90
CA ILE A 69 -28.81 5.32 9.72
C ILE A 69 -27.72 4.38 9.21
N LEU A 70 -28.09 3.15 8.84
CA LEU A 70 -27.19 2.15 8.25
C LEU A 70 -26.61 2.65 6.92
N MET A 71 -27.48 3.10 6.01
CA MET A 71 -27.09 3.61 4.69
C MET A 71 -26.19 4.85 4.80
N GLY A 72 -26.47 5.74 5.78
CA GLY A 72 -25.64 6.90 6.06
C GLY A 72 -24.24 6.52 6.56
N PHE A 73 -24.16 5.52 7.45
CA PHE A 73 -22.90 4.98 7.94
C PHE A 73 -22.07 4.36 6.81
N GLU A 74 -22.68 3.53 5.96
CA GLU A 74 -22.03 2.94 4.78
C GLU A 74 -21.42 4.02 3.87
N PHE A 75 -22.20 5.06 3.55
CA PHE A 75 -21.74 6.13 2.66
C PHE A 75 -20.52 6.88 3.22
N ILE A 76 -20.53 7.17 4.54
CA ILE A 76 -19.41 7.83 5.22
C ILE A 76 -18.16 6.93 5.17
N CYS A 77 -18.30 5.65 5.49
CA CYS A 77 -17.19 4.70 5.45
C CYS A 77 -16.60 4.54 4.04
N PHE A 78 -17.42 4.45 2.99
CA PHE A 78 -16.94 4.40 1.61
C PHE A 78 -16.18 5.67 1.22
N THR A 79 -16.65 6.84 1.66
CA THR A 79 -15.98 8.13 1.42
C THR A 79 -14.60 8.18 2.10
N ILE A 80 -14.50 7.67 3.34
CA ILE A 80 -13.23 7.57 4.07
C ILE A 80 -12.27 6.60 3.36
N ILE A 81 -12.76 5.41 2.97
CA ILE A 81 -11.96 4.41 2.25
C ILE A 81 -11.42 5.01 0.94
N PHE A 82 -12.26 5.72 0.19
CA PHE A 82 -11.87 6.39 -1.04
C PHE A 82 -10.78 7.43 -0.79
N GLY A 83 -10.91 8.27 0.24
CA GLY A 83 -9.90 9.26 0.62
C GLY A 83 -8.55 8.64 0.99
N ILE A 84 -8.56 7.57 1.81
CA ILE A 84 -7.33 6.84 2.20
C ILE A 84 -6.71 6.16 0.97
N ALA A 85 -7.51 5.58 0.08
CA ALA A 85 -7.03 4.93 -1.14
C ALA A 85 -6.36 5.93 -2.10
N LEU A 86 -6.97 7.10 -2.32
CA LEU A 86 -6.37 8.19 -3.10
C LEU A 86 -5.06 8.68 -2.48
N TYR A 87 -5.04 8.90 -1.17
CA TYR A 87 -3.85 9.34 -0.46
C TYR A 87 -2.71 8.30 -0.58
N THR A 88 -3.05 7.02 -0.41
CA THR A 88 -2.09 5.90 -0.53
C THR A 88 -1.54 5.80 -1.95
N SER A 89 -2.39 6.00 -2.97
CA SER A 89 -1.97 6.07 -4.38
C SER A 89 -0.94 7.18 -4.61
N ILE A 90 -1.21 8.40 -4.13
CA ILE A 90 -0.28 9.54 -4.26
C ILE A 90 1.05 9.24 -3.55
N LEU A 91 1.01 8.64 -2.35
CA LEU A 91 2.21 8.30 -1.59
C LEU A 91 3.04 7.21 -2.29
N PHE A 92 2.36 6.28 -2.96
CA PHE A 92 2.97 5.23 -3.77
C PHE A 92 3.74 5.82 -4.95
N PHE A 93 3.13 6.75 -5.70
CA PHE A 93 3.81 7.45 -6.79
C PHE A 93 4.93 8.39 -6.32
N LYS A 94 4.81 8.96 -5.11
CA LYS A 94 5.87 9.77 -4.48
C LYS A 94 7.01 8.94 -3.87
N LYS A 95 7.00 7.61 -4.01
CA LYS A 95 8.06 6.68 -3.56
C LYS A 95 8.56 6.92 -2.14
N LYS A 96 7.65 7.31 -1.24
CA LYS A 96 8.01 7.66 0.15
C LYS A 96 8.16 6.38 0.99
N LYS A 97 9.18 6.29 1.85
CA LYS A 97 9.41 5.14 2.77
C LYS A 97 8.22 4.80 3.69
N ARG A 98 7.22 5.69 3.83
CA ARG A 98 6.02 5.49 4.67
C ARG A 98 4.84 4.80 3.95
N THR A 99 4.92 4.56 2.64
CA THR A 99 3.86 3.91 1.85
C THR A 99 3.35 2.57 2.39
N PRO A 100 4.18 1.62 2.86
CA PRO A 100 3.66 0.37 3.43
C PRO A 100 2.70 0.56 4.60
N LEU A 101 2.98 1.53 5.46
CA LEU A 101 2.20 1.73 6.68
C LEU A 101 0.78 2.17 6.34
N PHE A 102 0.62 3.11 5.39
CA PHE A 102 -0.70 3.55 4.93
C PHE A 102 -1.46 2.46 4.17
N TYR A 103 -0.75 1.60 3.44
CA TYR A 103 -1.36 0.44 2.79
C TYR A 103 -1.90 -0.57 3.80
N ILE A 104 -1.15 -0.87 4.87
CA ILE A 104 -1.61 -1.74 5.96
C ILE A 104 -2.82 -1.11 6.66
N ILE A 105 -2.79 0.21 6.92
CA ILE A 105 -3.95 0.93 7.46
C ILE A 105 -5.18 0.77 6.56
N LEU A 106 -5.03 0.95 5.24
CA LEU A 106 -6.12 0.77 4.28
C LEU A 106 -6.71 -0.66 4.37
N LEU A 107 -5.85 -1.67 4.46
CA LEU A 107 -6.26 -3.08 4.49
C LEU A 107 -6.96 -3.47 5.81
N VAL A 108 -6.46 -2.94 6.93
CA VAL A 108 -7.12 -3.11 8.23
C VAL A 108 -8.47 -2.40 8.24
N PHE A 109 -8.54 -1.17 7.72
CA PHE A 109 -9.77 -0.39 7.70
C PHE A 109 -10.85 -1.03 6.83
N THR A 110 -10.51 -1.57 5.65
CA THR A 110 -11.46 -2.31 4.82
C THR A 110 -11.93 -3.60 5.49
N SER A 111 -11.05 -4.31 6.20
CA SER A 111 -11.42 -5.51 6.95
C SER A 111 -12.38 -5.19 8.10
N LEU A 112 -12.10 -4.14 8.88
CA LEU A 112 -12.96 -3.67 9.97
C LEU A 112 -14.32 -3.20 9.44
N PHE A 113 -14.35 -2.52 8.30
CA PHE A 113 -15.58 -2.08 7.66
C PHE A 113 -16.48 -3.28 7.32
N VAL A 114 -15.95 -4.33 6.67
CA VAL A 114 -16.72 -5.55 6.34
C VAL A 114 -17.27 -6.24 7.60
N ILE A 115 -16.48 -6.31 8.67
CA ILE A 115 -16.94 -6.90 9.95
C ILE A 115 -18.05 -6.05 10.57
N SER A 116 -17.88 -4.72 10.56
CA SER A 116 -18.85 -3.79 11.14
C SER A 116 -20.17 -3.82 10.38
N ASP A 117 -20.11 -3.87 9.05
CA ASP A 117 -21.27 -3.99 8.16
C ASP A 117 -22.07 -5.27 8.47
N LEU A 118 -21.39 -6.42 8.57
CA LEU A 118 -22.03 -7.68 8.91
C LEU A 118 -22.60 -7.71 10.33
N ALA A 119 -21.88 -7.16 11.30
CA ALA A 119 -22.34 -7.08 12.68
C ALA A 119 -23.59 -6.19 12.80
N LEU A 120 -23.61 -5.07 12.09
CA LEU A 120 -24.71 -4.12 12.08
C LEU A 120 -25.93 -4.69 11.35
N ALA A 121 -25.71 -5.44 10.26
CA ALA A 121 -26.76 -6.19 9.58
C ALA A 121 -27.39 -7.27 10.49
N HIS A 122 -26.58 -8.00 11.26
CA HIS A 122 -27.09 -9.00 12.19
C HIS A 122 -27.85 -8.37 13.37
N TYR A 123 -27.30 -7.30 13.98
CA TYR A 123 -27.87 -6.65 15.15
C TYR A 123 -29.18 -5.91 14.85
N LEU A 124 -29.27 -5.23 13.70
CA LEU A 124 -30.45 -4.42 13.37
C LEU A 124 -31.55 -5.20 12.63
N TYR A 125 -31.20 -6.22 11.85
CA TYR A 125 -32.15 -6.89 10.95
C TYR A 125 -32.43 -8.36 11.31
N GLU A 126 -31.83 -8.87 12.39
CA GLU A 126 -31.93 -10.27 12.82
C GLU A 126 -31.70 -11.28 11.67
N ILE A 127 -30.89 -10.88 10.67
CA ILE A 127 -30.62 -11.69 9.50
C ILE A 127 -29.88 -12.93 9.97
N LYS A 128 -30.44 -14.11 9.65
CA LYS A 128 -29.77 -15.40 9.88
C LYS A 128 -28.47 -15.39 9.08
N LEU A 129 -27.36 -15.57 9.78
CA LEU A 129 -26.02 -15.66 9.19
C LEU A 129 -25.97 -16.84 8.22
N ASP A 130 -26.18 -16.54 6.94
CA ASP A 130 -26.01 -17.49 5.85
C ASP A 130 -24.52 -17.79 5.63
N TYR A 131 -24.20 -19.00 5.18
CA TYR A 131 -22.84 -19.47 4.91
C TYR A 131 -22.10 -18.56 3.91
N ASN A 132 -22.84 -17.88 3.04
CA ASN A 132 -22.32 -16.91 2.09
C ASN A 132 -21.58 -15.73 2.77
N TYR A 133 -22.11 -15.21 3.88
CA TYR A 133 -21.49 -14.11 4.62
C TYR A 133 -20.25 -14.54 5.40
N LEU A 134 -20.29 -15.76 5.96
CA LEU A 134 -19.12 -16.35 6.60
C LEU A 134 -17.98 -16.55 5.59
N PHE A 135 -18.28 -17.07 4.40
CA PHE A 135 -17.29 -17.22 3.33
C PHE A 135 -16.66 -15.87 2.93
N LEU A 136 -17.46 -14.79 2.91
CA LEU A 136 -16.97 -13.44 2.64
C LEU A 136 -15.91 -13.00 3.68
N LEU A 137 -16.15 -13.25 4.98
CA LEU A 137 -15.21 -12.97 6.05
C LEU A 137 -13.93 -13.83 5.95
N PHE A 138 -14.08 -15.12 5.63
CA PHE A 138 -12.92 -15.98 5.43
C PHE A 138 -12.04 -15.49 4.28
N ARG A 139 -12.65 -15.02 3.18
CA ARG A 139 -11.91 -14.46 2.04
C ARG A 139 -11.16 -13.19 2.41
N THR A 140 -11.77 -12.27 3.17
CA THR A 140 -11.07 -11.03 3.60
C THR A 140 -9.94 -11.33 4.58
N MET A 141 -10.14 -12.30 5.47
CA MET A 141 -9.09 -12.78 6.38
C MET A 141 -7.91 -13.40 5.64
N ILE A 142 -8.15 -14.32 4.69
CA ILE A 142 -7.08 -14.93 3.88
C ILE A 142 -6.34 -13.86 3.08
N TYR A 143 -7.09 -12.91 2.49
CA TYR A 143 -6.50 -11.79 1.76
C TYR A 143 -5.58 -10.94 2.65
N ALA A 144 -6.03 -10.60 3.86
CA ALA A 144 -5.21 -9.87 4.83
C ALA A 144 -3.99 -10.68 5.28
N CYS A 145 -4.15 -11.97 5.57
CA CYS A 145 -3.06 -12.85 5.97
C CYS A 145 -2.00 -13.05 4.88
N ILE A 146 -2.34 -12.90 3.60
CA ILE A 146 -1.36 -12.96 2.51
C ILE A 146 -0.67 -11.60 2.34
N TRP A 147 -1.45 -10.52 2.34
CA TRP A 147 -0.95 -9.18 2.00
C TRP A 147 -0.22 -8.48 3.16
N VAL A 148 -0.62 -8.68 4.42
CA VAL A 148 0.05 -8.07 5.57
C VAL A 148 1.52 -8.52 5.71
N PRO A 149 1.85 -9.82 5.76
CA PRO A 149 3.25 -10.25 5.85
C PRO A 149 4.04 -9.91 4.59
N TYR A 150 3.40 -9.90 3.41
CA TYR A 150 4.02 -9.43 2.18
C TYR A 150 4.55 -7.99 2.33
N PHE A 151 3.80 -7.06 2.90
CA PHE A 151 4.27 -5.68 3.04
C PHE A 151 5.32 -5.49 4.14
N ILE A 152 5.25 -6.29 5.21
CA ILE A 152 6.22 -6.24 6.31
C ILE A 152 7.57 -6.82 5.87
N ILE A 153 7.58 -7.93 5.14
CA ILE A 153 8.81 -8.67 4.77
C ILE A 153 9.37 -8.20 3.44
N SER A 154 8.52 -7.97 2.41
CA SER A 154 9.03 -7.73 1.05
C SER A 154 9.72 -6.38 0.91
N ILE A 155 9.32 -5.35 1.67
CA ILE A 155 9.94 -4.02 1.52
C ILE A 155 11.39 -3.96 2.01
N PRO A 156 11.75 -4.41 3.23
CA PRO A 156 13.15 -4.45 3.64
C PRO A 156 13.95 -5.42 2.77
N VAL A 157 13.38 -6.57 2.38
CA VAL A 157 14.07 -7.56 1.56
C VAL A 157 14.31 -7.06 0.13
N ILE A 158 13.36 -6.38 -0.52
CA ILE A 158 13.58 -5.79 -1.85
C ILE A 158 14.64 -4.70 -1.78
N PHE A 159 14.66 -3.88 -0.71
CA PHE A 159 15.71 -2.87 -0.52
C PHE A 159 17.08 -3.51 -0.27
N GLN A 160 17.13 -4.60 0.50
CA GLN A 160 18.34 -5.37 0.77
C GLN A 160 18.84 -6.12 -0.45
N VAL A 161 17.97 -6.74 -1.23
CA VAL A 161 18.34 -7.44 -2.48
C VAL A 161 18.78 -6.43 -3.52
N ALA A 162 18.16 -5.24 -3.61
CA ALA A 162 18.66 -4.17 -4.47
C ALA A 162 20.06 -3.70 -4.05
N SER A 163 20.31 -3.51 -2.75
CA SER A 163 21.64 -3.14 -2.25
C SER A 163 22.67 -4.27 -2.37
N LEU A 164 22.24 -5.52 -2.26
CA LEU A 164 23.09 -6.71 -2.37
C LEU A 164 23.37 -7.08 -3.83
N LEU A 165 22.42 -6.83 -4.75
CA LEU A 165 22.68 -6.83 -6.19
C LEU A 165 23.70 -5.74 -6.53
N ALA A 166 23.51 -4.51 -6.04
CA ALA A 166 24.47 -3.43 -6.24
C ALA A 166 25.86 -3.78 -5.69
N ALA A 167 25.93 -4.48 -4.55
CA ALA A 167 27.20 -4.97 -3.98
C ALA A 167 27.81 -6.15 -4.77
N LEU A 168 26.99 -7.04 -5.36
CA LEU A 168 27.46 -8.17 -6.17
C LEU A 168 27.86 -7.78 -7.58
N THR A 169 27.25 -6.74 -8.16
CA THR A 169 27.65 -6.19 -9.46
C THR A 169 28.95 -5.39 -9.39
N HIS A 170 29.43 -5.06 -8.19
CA HIS A 170 30.72 -4.39 -7.95
C HIS A 170 31.59 -5.22 -6.97
N PRO A 171 32.36 -6.22 -7.45
CA PRO A 171 33.07 -7.17 -6.60
C PRO A 171 34.26 -6.57 -5.83
N GLY A 172 34.56 -5.29 -6.04
CA GLY A 172 35.78 -4.62 -5.57
C GLY A 172 35.64 -3.77 -4.31
N HIS A 173 34.44 -3.65 -3.72
CA HIS A 173 34.27 -2.78 -2.55
C HIS A 173 33.44 -3.47 -1.45
N ILE A 174 34.12 -4.07 -0.49
CA ILE A 174 33.55 -4.42 0.82
C ILE A 174 33.16 -3.08 1.48
N VAL A 175 31.89 -2.68 1.37
CA VAL A 175 31.35 -1.56 2.15
C VAL A 175 30.88 -2.12 3.49
N ILE A 176 31.74 -2.02 4.50
CA ILE A 176 31.35 -2.13 5.91
C ILE A 176 30.46 -0.92 6.21
N TYR A 177 29.13 -1.10 6.20
CA TYR A 177 28.23 -0.11 6.81
C TYR A 177 28.23 -0.33 8.32
N ALA A 178 29.06 0.43 9.04
CA ALA A 178 28.86 0.63 10.47
C ALA A 178 27.52 1.38 10.66
N PRO A 179 26.60 0.89 11.50
CA PRO A 179 25.38 1.61 11.81
C PRO A 179 25.75 2.87 12.57
N GLY A 180 25.45 4.04 12.00
CA GLY A 180 25.69 5.35 12.60
C GLY A 180 24.83 5.56 13.84
N GLY A 181 25.24 4.94 14.95
CA GLY A 181 24.61 5.01 16.25
C GLY A 181 25.60 4.77 17.38
N SER A 182 26.61 5.63 17.51
CA SER A 182 27.36 5.83 18.77
C SER A 182 28.38 6.96 18.62
N PHE A 183 28.12 8.11 19.26
CA PHE A 183 29.20 9.02 19.69
C PHE A 183 30.12 8.25 20.67
N PRO A 184 31.45 8.46 20.60
CA PRO A 184 32.05 9.37 21.57
C PRO A 184 33.23 10.21 21.03
N CYS A 185 33.37 11.40 21.64
CA CYS A 185 34.54 12.25 21.87
C CYS A 185 35.91 12.00 21.18
N ARG A 186 36.60 13.14 20.93
CA ARG A 186 38.09 13.40 20.97
C ARG A 186 38.79 13.24 19.60
N ARG A 187 39.69 14.11 19.09
CA ARG A 187 40.43 15.33 19.53
C ARG A 187 40.95 16.06 18.27
N ASP A 188 41.26 17.34 18.40
CA ASP A 188 41.96 18.21 17.44
C ASP A 188 43.39 17.74 17.07
N ALA A 189 43.90 18.19 15.91
CA ALA A 189 45.25 18.76 15.78
C ALA A 189 45.45 19.51 14.44
N SER A 190 45.80 20.79 14.59
CA SER A 190 46.80 21.61 13.87
C SER A 190 46.99 21.47 12.36
#